data_AF-A0A958YZJ3-F1
#
_entry.id   AF-A0A958YZJ3-F1
#
_cell.length_a   1.000
_cell.length_b   1.000
_cell.length_c   1.000
_cell.angle_alpha   90.00
_cell.angle_beta   90.00
_cell.angle_gamma   90.00
#
_symmetry.space_group_name_H-M   'P 1'
#
loop_
_entity.id
_entity.type
_entity.pdbx_description
1 polymer ?
#
loop_
_entity_poly.entity_id
_entity_poly.type
_entity_poly.pdbx_seq_one_letter_code
_entity_poly.pdbx_strand_id
1 'polypeptide(L)' 'MKTLKEIQSQIIKLTTNIETNYPELYKMLDENPITIPSKIHPDMNIEIMEDYLESLKQLLKHYLETHNSKE' A
#
# COMPACT_ATOMS: atom_id res chain seq x y z
N MET A 1 -18.00 -8.32 7.25
CA MET A 1 -18.02 -7.03 6.55
C MET A 1 -16.71 -6.33 6.86
N LYS A 2 -15.80 -6.23 5.88
CA LYS A 2 -14.57 -5.46 6.08
C LYS A 2 -14.97 -3.99 6.19
N THR A 3 -14.55 -3.32 7.25
CA THR A 3 -14.82 -1.89 7.41
C THR A 3 -13.68 -1.09 6.83
N LEU A 4 -13.96 0.16 6.45
CA LEU A 4 -12.97 1.16 6.01
C LEU A 4 -11.73 1.19 6.92
N LYS A 5 -11.94 1.02 8.24
CA LYS A 5 -10.88 0.90 9.26
C LYS A 5 -9.98 -0.32 9.08
N GLU A 6 -10.53 -1.45 8.67
CA GLU A 6 -9.78 -2.69 8.48
C GLU A 6 -8.86 -2.61 7.27
N ILE A 7 -9.35 -1.99 6.18
CA ILE A 7 -8.55 -1.73 4.98
C ILE A 7 -7.46 -0.71 5.28
N GLN A 8 -7.79 0.38 5.99
CA GLN A 8 -6.82 1.36 6.44
C GLN A 8 -5.73 0.73 7.32
N SER A 9 -6.12 -0.13 8.27
CA SER A 9 -5.18 -0.86 9.11
C SER A 9 -4.27 -1.78 8.28
N GLN A 10 -4.81 -2.47 7.27
CA GLN A 10 -4.01 -3.27 6.36
C GLN A 10 -3.04 -2.43 5.52
N ILE A 11 -3.46 -1.28 5.02
CA ILE A 11 -2.59 -0.35 4.28
C ILE A 11 -1.44 0.08 5.17
N ILE A 12 -1.72 0.59 6.37
CA ILE A 12 -0.70 1.03 7.34
C ILE A 12 0.26 -0.11 7.64
N LYS A 13 -0.27 -1.30 7.91
CA LYS A 13 0.56 -2.46 8.26
C LYS A 13 1.44 -2.90 7.09
N LEU A 14 0.93 -2.83 5.86
CA LEU A 14 1.67 -3.14 4.64
C LEU A 14 2.75 -2.09 4.39
N THR A 15 2.42 -0.80 4.46
CA THR A 15 3.38 0.29 4.25
C THR A 15 4.47 0.32 5.30
N THR A 16 4.16 0.08 6.58
CA THR A 16 5.17 -0.07 7.65
C THR A 16 6.06 -1.30 7.42
N ASN A 17 5.49 -2.41 6.96
CA ASN A 17 6.28 -3.59 6.60
C ASN A 17 7.22 -3.28 5.43
N ILE A 18 6.74 -2.57 4.41
CA ILE A 18 7.53 -2.10 3.27
C ILE A 18 8.63 -1.14 3.74
N GLU A 19 8.33 -0.16 4.59
CA GLU A 19 9.34 0.74 5.16
C GLU A 19 10.45 -0.02 5.92
N THR A 20 10.06 -1.04 6.69
CA THR A 20 10.99 -1.80 7.53
C THR A 20 11.82 -2.83 6.75
N ASN A 21 11.20 -3.56 5.83
CA ASN A 21 11.84 -4.67 5.11
C ASN A 21 12.34 -4.27 3.70
N TYR A 22 11.69 -3.27 3.08
CA TYR A 22 11.93 -2.82 1.71
C TYR A 22 11.99 -1.28 1.64
N PRO A 23 12.91 -0.63 2.38
CA PRO A 23 12.98 0.84 2.44
C PRO A 23 13.18 1.48 1.05
N GLU A 24 13.77 0.78 0.08
CA GLU A 24 13.85 1.23 -1.32
C GLU A 24 12.47 1.34 -1.98
N LEU A 25 11.61 0.34 -1.78
CA LEU A 25 10.24 0.35 -2.31
C LEU A 25 9.41 1.45 -1.61
N TYR A 26 9.61 1.63 -0.30
CA TYR A 26 8.97 2.71 0.45
C TYR A 26 9.42 4.09 -0.03
N LYS A 27 10.70 4.26 -0.36
CA LYS A 27 11.22 5.52 -0.89
C LYS A 27 10.63 5.85 -2.26
N MET A 28 10.42 4.85 -3.14
CA MET A 28 9.69 5.05 -4.40
C MET A 28 8.23 5.48 -4.20
N LEU A 29 7.59 5.03 -3.10
CA LEU A 29 6.24 5.41 -2.70
C LEU A 29 6.18 6.80 -2.04
N ASP A 30 7.26 7.25 -1.39
CA ASP A 30 7.35 8.61 -0.84
C ASP A 30 7.60 9.66 -1.95
N GLU A 31 8.37 9.30 -2.97
CA GLU A 31 8.63 10.18 -4.14
C GLU A 31 7.41 10.36 -5.05
N ASN A 32 6.47 9.41 -5.05
CA ASN A 32 5.14 9.59 -5.60
C ASN A 32 4.13 9.50 -4.47
N PRO A 33 3.83 10.61 -3.78
CA PRO A 33 2.80 10.61 -2.76
C PRO A 33 1.48 10.31 -3.47
N ILE A 34 1.12 9.03 -3.59
CA ILE A 34 -0.26 8.62 -3.67
C ILE A 34 -0.79 9.01 -2.32
N THR A 35 -1.26 10.26 -2.28
CA THR A 35 -1.89 10.93 -1.19
C THR A 35 -2.84 9.94 -0.55
N ILE A 36 -2.45 9.31 0.57
CA ILE A 36 -3.43 8.77 1.50
C ILE A 36 -4.29 9.99 1.81
N PRO A 37 -5.56 10.04 1.35
CA PRO A 37 -6.33 11.27 1.41
C PRO A 37 -6.70 11.50 2.88
N SER A 38 -5.79 12.16 3.58
CA SER A 38 -6.00 12.58 4.95
C SER A 38 -7.02 13.71 4.86
N LYS A 39 -8.28 13.34 5.06
CA LYS A 39 -9.41 14.18 5.48
C LYS A 39 -10.18 15.03 4.45
N ILE A 40 -9.93 14.98 3.13
CA ILE A 40 -10.55 15.98 2.21
C ILE A 40 -11.60 15.42 1.22
N HIS A 41 -11.75 14.09 1.08
CA HIS A 41 -12.76 13.53 0.16
C HIS A 41 -13.86 12.77 0.91
N PRO A 42 -15.09 13.32 1.04
CA PRO A 42 -16.25 12.58 1.54
C PRO A 42 -16.67 11.43 0.61
N ASP A 43 -16.10 11.34 -0.60
CA ASP A 43 -16.32 10.31 -1.62
C ASP A 43 -15.28 9.18 -1.60
N MET A 44 -14.52 9.04 -0.51
CA MET A 44 -13.61 7.90 -0.33
C MET A 44 -14.43 6.63 -0.10
N ASN A 45 -14.85 6.01 -1.20
CA ASN A 45 -15.55 4.74 -1.14
C ASN A 45 -14.57 3.65 -0.70
N ILE A 46 -15.08 2.66 0.04
CA ILE A 46 -14.33 1.48 0.48
C ILE A 46 -13.54 0.87 -0.68
N GLU A 47 -14.13 0.89 -1.88
CA GLU A 47 -13.55 0.43 -3.14
C GLU A 47 -12.22 1.11 -3.48
N ILE A 48 -12.11 2.44 -3.38
CA ILE A 48 -10.88 3.17 -3.71
C ILE A 48 -9.74 2.75 -2.78
N MET A 49 -10.08 2.48 -1.52
CA MET A 49 -9.10 2.08 -0.51
C MET A 49 -8.73 0.60 -0.62
N GLU A 50 -9.65 -0.26 -1.05
CA GLU A 50 -9.34 -1.65 -1.43
C GLU A 50 -8.47 -1.71 -2.68
N ASP A 51 -8.76 -0.90 -3.70
CA ASP A 51 -7.99 -0.81 -4.94
C ASP A 51 -6.55 -0.33 -4.67
N TYR A 52 -6.39 0.66 -3.78
CA TYR A 52 -5.07 1.11 -3.33
C TYR A 52 -4.31 0.03 -2.56
N LEU A 53 -4.99 -0.69 -1.65
CA LEU A 53 -4.39 -1.80 -0.91
C LEU A 53 -3.96 -2.93 -1.86
N GLU A 54 -4.77 -3.24 -2.86
CA GLU A 54 -4.48 -4.25 -3.87
C GLU A 54 -3.29 -3.85 -4.74
N SER A 55 -3.25 -2.59 -5.20
CA SER A 55 -2.12 -2.02 -5.93
C SER A 55 -0.81 -2.13 -5.14
N LEU A 56 -0.82 -1.76 -3.85
CA LEU A 56 0.36 -1.90 -2.99
C LEU A 56 0.78 -3.37 -2.80
N LYS A 57 -0.18 -4.29 -2.63
CA LYS A 57 0.10 -5.73 -2.52
C LYS A 57 0.69 -6.27 -3.81
N GLN A 58 0.17 -5.87 -4.96
CA GLN A 58 0.69 -6.27 -6.26
C GLN A 58 2.10 -5.74 -6.48
N LEU A 59 2.37 -4.48 -6.13
CA LEU A 59 3.70 -3.89 -6.20
C LEU A 59 4.70 -4.67 -5.34
N LEU A 60 4.35 -4.92 -4.08
CA LEU A 60 5.19 -5.69 -3.17
C LEU A 60 5.39 -7.12 -3.68
N LYS A 61 4.33 -7.78 -4.16
CA LYS A 61 4.42 -9.13 -4.71
C LYS A 61 5.34 -9.17 -5.93
N HIS A 62 5.18 -8.23 -6.86
CA HIS A 62 6.02 -8.16 -8.06
C HIS A 62 7.47 -7.89 -7.72
N TYR A 63 7.72 -7.01 -6.73
CA TYR A 63 9.06 -6.79 -6.20
C TYR A 63 9.63 -8.07 -5.60
N LEU A 64 8.86 -8.78 -4.76
CA LEU A 64 9.28 -10.05 -4.18
C LEU A 64 9.56 -11.10 -5.26
N GLU A 65 8.67 -11.27 -6.24
CA GLU A 65 8.87 -12.22 -7.34
C GLU A 65 10.13 -11.89 -8.15
N THR A 66 10.35 -10.61 -8.46
CA THR A 66 11.52 -10.15 -9.22
C THR A 66 12.82 -10.27 -8.41
N HIS A 67 12.75 -10.03 -7.10
CA HIS A 67 13.90 -10.09 -6.19
C HIS A 67 14.26 -11.53 -5.79
N ASN A 68 13.26 -12.41 -5.68
CA ASN A 68 13.42 -13.82 -5.31
C ASN A 68 13.73 -14.70 -6.53
N SER A 69 13.45 -14.25 -7.76
CA SER A 69 13.84 -14.94 -9.00
C SER A 69 15.34 -14.82 -9.36
N LYS A 70 16.22 -14.53 -8.38
CA LYS A 70 17.67 -14.43 -8.56
C LYS A 70 18.48 -15.34 -7.64
N GLU A 71 17.88 -16.40 -7.09
CA GLU A 71 18.64 -17.50 -6.47
C GLU A 71 18.74 -18.72 -7.39
#